data_AF-A0A966PYT1-F1
#
_entry.id   AF-A0A966PYT1-F1
#
_cell.length_a   1.000
_cell.length_b   1.000
_cell.length_c   1.000
_cell.angle_alpha   90.00
_cell.angle_beta   90.00
_cell.angle_gamma   90.00
#
_symmetry.space_group_name_H-M   'P 1'
#
loop_
_entity.id
_entity.type
_entity.pdbx_description
1 polymer ?
#
loop_
_entity_poly.entity_id
_entity_poly.type
_entity_poly.pdbx_seq_one_letter_code
_entity_poly.pdbx_strand_id
1 'polypeptide(L)' 'MKLKVHHPDGELIAEVYDYAAGALLMSLYGDNSIITYRGKTLWREGKDGEGAESYDTTSMTIHKRLVEMGVIRDA' A
#
# COMPACT_ATOMS: atom_id res chain seq x y z
N MET A 1 -5.42 7.34 -9.67
CA MET A 1 -5.79 6.05 -9.03
C MET A 1 -5.99 6.30 -7.54
N LYS A 2 -6.95 5.65 -6.89
CA LYS A 2 -7.26 5.88 -5.46
C LYS A 2 -7.01 4.60 -4.67
N LEU A 3 -5.98 4.60 -3.84
CA LEU A 3 -5.66 3.54 -2.90
C LEU A 3 -6.31 3.83 -1.54
N LYS A 4 -6.56 2.79 -0.76
CA LYS A 4 -7.13 2.88 0.58
C LYS A 4 -6.16 2.30 1.59
N VAL A 5 -5.95 3.02 2.68
CA VAL A 5 -5.13 2.58 3.81
C VAL A 5 -6.04 2.18 4.95
N HIS A 6 -5.87 0.95 5.44
CA HIS A 6 -6.65 0.42 6.54
C HIS A 6 -5.77 0.09 7.73
N HIS A 7 -6.31 0.37 8.93
CA HIS A 7 -5.77 -0.09 10.20
C HIS A 7 -5.90 -1.62 10.30
N PRO A 8 -5.11 -2.32 11.14
CA PRO A 8 -5.21 -3.77 11.32
C PRO A 8 -6.60 -4.29 11.71
N ASP A 9 -7.42 -3.49 12.38
CA ASP A 9 -8.81 -3.84 12.74
C ASP A 9 -9.81 -3.71 11.57
N GLY A 10 -9.35 -3.20 10.42
CA GLY A 10 -10.15 -3.00 9.21
C GLY A 10 -10.70 -1.59 9.02
N GLU A 11 -10.51 -0.67 9.97
CA GLU A 11 -10.91 0.73 9.84
C GLU A 11 -10.21 1.37 8.64
N LEU A 12 -10.97 2.13 7.82
CA LEU A 12 -10.39 2.94 6.75
C LEU A 12 -9.80 4.22 7.36
N ILE A 13 -8.49 4.36 7.24
CA ILE A 13 -7.77 5.52 7.78
C ILE A 13 -7.70 6.65 6.77
N ALA A 14 -7.34 6.32 5.52
CA ALA A 14 -7.08 7.32 4.50
C ALA A 14 -7.34 6.80 3.08
N GLU A 15 -7.64 7.73 2.19
CA GLU A 15 -7.62 7.51 0.76
C GLU A 15 -6.45 8.29 0.15
N VAL A 16 -5.54 7.61 -0.53
CA VAL A 16 -4.33 8.21 -1.10
C VAL A 16 -4.29 8.03 -2.61
N TYR A 17 -3.73 9.01 -3.31
CA TYR A 17 -3.57 8.98 -4.77
C TYR A 17 -2.12 8.72 -5.20
N ASP A 18 -1.19 8.75 -4.24
CA ASP A 18 0.25 8.56 -4.40
C ASP A 18 0.71 7.35 -3.58
N TYR A 19 1.58 6.53 -4.17
CA TYR A 19 2.16 5.34 -3.54
C TYR A 19 3.05 5.72 -2.36
N ALA A 20 3.84 6.79 -2.49
CA ALA A 20 4.73 7.25 -1.44
C ALA A 20 3.96 7.70 -0.20
N ALA A 21 2.83 8.39 -0.41
CA ALA A 21 1.92 8.76 0.68
C ALA A 21 1.32 7.51 1.36
N GLY A 22 0.95 6.48 0.60
CA GLY A 22 0.50 5.20 1.15
C GLY A 22 1.56 4.51 2.00
N ALA A 23 2.80 4.45 1.50
CA ALA A 23 3.95 3.86 2.20
C ALA A 23 4.26 4.59 3.51
N LEU A 24 4.24 5.93 3.51
CA LEU A 24 4.42 6.72 4.72
C LEU A 24 3.40 6.37 5.81
N LEU A 25 2.14 6.19 5.44
CA LEU A 25 1.10 5.86 6.41
C LEU A 25 1.34 4.49 7.05
N MET A 26 1.96 3.53 6.36
CA MET A 26 2.27 2.22 6.97
C MET A 26 3.17 2.36 8.21
N SER A 27 4.13 3.28 8.17
CA SER A 27 5.02 3.57 9.30
C SER A 27 4.30 4.11 10.54
N LEU A 28 3.13 4.73 10.35
CA LEU A 28 2.39 5.42 11.41
C LEU A 28 1.36 4.51 12.09
N TYR A 29 0.81 3.54 11.36
CA TYR A 29 -0.29 2.70 11.85
C TYR A 29 0.14 1.27 12.19
N GLY A 30 1.38 0.91 11.87
CA GLY A 30 2.03 -0.29 12.38
C GLY A 30 1.60 -1.60 11.72
N ASP A 31 2.14 -2.70 12.25
CA ASP A 31 2.01 -4.05 11.71
C ASP A 31 0.57 -4.46 11.39
N ASN A 32 0.41 -5.17 10.28
CA ASN A 32 -0.86 -5.62 9.70
C ASN A 32 -1.73 -4.53 9.07
N SER A 33 -1.31 -3.27 9.08
CA SER A 33 -1.96 -2.24 8.25
C SER A 33 -1.90 -2.66 6.79
N ILE A 34 -2.96 -2.37 6.03
CA ILE A 34 -3.04 -2.78 4.62
C ILE A 34 -3.30 -1.60 3.69
N ILE A 35 -2.64 -1.64 2.54
CA ILE A 35 -2.98 -0.79 1.40
C ILE A 35 -3.80 -1.63 0.44
N THR A 36 -4.94 -1.11 0.00
CA THR A 36 -5.83 -1.80 -0.93
C THR A 36 -6.19 -0.97 -2.14
N TYR A 37 -6.51 -1.65 -3.25
CA TYR A 37 -7.14 -1.06 -4.42
C TYR A 37 -8.29 -1.94 -4.87
N ARG A 38 -9.49 -1.35 -4.97
CA ARG A 38 -10.73 -2.07 -5.35
C ARG A 38 -10.93 -3.37 -4.56
N GLY A 39 -10.62 -3.36 -3.26
CA GLY A 39 -10.76 -4.51 -2.36
C GLY A 39 -9.65 -5.56 -2.45
N LYS A 40 -8.60 -5.35 -3.26
CA LYS A 40 -7.42 -6.21 -3.31
C LYS A 40 -6.29 -5.60 -2.49
N THR A 41 -5.64 -6.39 -1.65
CA THR A 41 -4.46 -5.97 -0.88
C THR A 41 -3.25 -5.82 -1.81
N LEU A 42 -2.67 -4.62 -1.80
CA LEU A 42 -1.44 -4.28 -2.50
C LEU A 42 -0.23 -4.24 -1.57
N TRP A 43 -0.43 -4.07 -0.28
CA TRP A 43 0.62 -4.15 0.75
C TRP A 43 0.02 -4.56 2.09
N ARG A 44 0.77 -5.32 2.89
CA ARG A 44 0.50 -5.61 4.28
C ARG A 44 1.77 -5.38 5.12
N GLU A 45 1.71 -4.43 6.03
CA GLU A 45 2.82 -4.09 6.92
C GLU A 45 3.24 -5.28 7.78
N GLY A 46 4.55 -5.49 7.91
CA GLY A 46 5.20 -6.61 8.59
C GLY A 46 5.27 -7.91 7.76
N LYS A 47 4.31 -8.14 6.85
CA LYS A 47 4.30 -9.34 5.99
C LYS A 47 5.02 -9.14 4.66
N ASP A 48 4.75 -8.02 4.00
CA ASP A 48 5.40 -7.66 2.74
C ASP A 48 6.73 -6.90 2.98
N GLY A 49 7.00 -6.53 4.24
CA GLY A 49 8.16 -5.79 4.70
C GLY A 49 7.75 -4.70 5.69
N GLU A 50 8.70 -3.85 6.05
CA GLU A 50 8.45 -2.64 6.84
C GLU A 50 8.44 -1.44 5.90
N GLY A 51 7.27 -0.89 5.64
CA GLY A 51 7.10 0.22 4.71
C GLY A 51 7.76 1.50 5.20
N ALA A 52 7.92 1.63 6.52
CA ALA A 52 8.68 2.70 7.17
C ALA A 52 10.17 2.71 6.83
N GLU A 53 10.78 1.53 6.73
CA GLU A 53 12.22 1.38 6.53
C GLU A 53 12.60 1.42 5.05
N SER A 54 11.65 1.11 4.14
CA SER A 54 11.89 1.15 2.70
C SER A 54 10.66 1.61 1.90
N TYR A 55 10.57 2.93 1.72
CA TYR A 55 9.58 3.58 0.84
C TYR A 55 9.65 3.07 -0.60
N ASP A 56 10.87 2.84 -1.10
CA ASP A 56 11.10 2.36 -2.46
C ASP A 56 10.59 0.93 -2.62
N THR A 57 10.89 0.03 -1.69
CA THR A 57 10.40 -1.35 -1.72
C THR A 57 8.87 -1.40 -1.68
N THR A 58 8.25 -0.58 -0.83
CA THR A 58 6.79 -0.49 -0.73
C THR A 58 6.18 0.01 -2.04
N SER A 59 6.72 1.11 -2.58
CA SER A 59 6.23 1.72 -3.81
C SER A 59 6.41 0.79 -5.01
N MET A 60 7.56 0.11 -5.13
CA MET A 60 7.82 -0.87 -6.18
C MET A 60 6.89 -2.08 -6.08
N THR A 61 6.62 -2.57 -4.86
CA THR A 61 5.72 -3.73 -4.65
C THR A 61 4.29 -3.39 -5.03
N ILE A 62 3.80 -2.23 -4.59
CA ILE A 62 2.48 -1.70 -4.95
C ILE A 62 2.39 -1.52 -6.47
N HIS A 63 3.39 -0.89 -7.07
CA HIS A 63 3.46 -0.69 -8.52
C HIS A 63 3.38 -2.00 -9.28
N LYS A 64 4.25 -2.97 -8.93
CA LYS A 64 4.27 -4.30 -9.55
C LYS A 64 2.90 -4.99 -9.49
N ARG A 65 2.26 -4.99 -8.32
CA ARG A 65 0.93 -5.61 -8.14
C ARG A 65 -0.15 -4.90 -8.97
N LEU A 66 -0.05 -3.58 -9.13
CA LEU A 66 -0.96 -2.82 -10.00
C LEU A 66 -0.76 -3.12 -11.49
N VAL A 67 0.49 -3.34 -11.94
CA VAL A 67 0.81 -3.82 -13.29
C VAL A 67 0.23 -5.22 -13.50
N GLU A 68 0.43 -6.14 -12.55
CA GLU A 68 -0.12 -7.51 -12.59
C GLU A 68 -1.66 -7.52 -12.65
N MET A 69 -2.31 -6.54 -12.02
CA MET A 69 -3.76 -6.34 -12.08
C MET A 69 -4.23 -5.64 -13.37
N GLY A 70 -3.33 -5.23 -14.27
CA GLY A 70 -3.66 -4.50 -15.49
C GLY A 70 -4.20 -3.08 -15.25
N VAL A 71 -3.95 -2.51 -14.07
CA VAL A 71 -4.44 -1.18 -13.69
C VAL A 71 -3.56 -0.09 -14.27
N ILE A 72 -2.26 -0.34 -14.32
CA ILE A 72 -1.25 0.53 -14.92
C ILE A 72 -0.39 -0.31 -15.88
N ARG A 73 0.26 0.35 -16.85
CA ARG A 73 1.23 -0.30 -17.74
C ARG A 73 2.64 0.06 -17.27
N ASP A 74 3.55 -0.90 -17.36
CA ASP A 74 4.97 -0.57 -17.33
C ASP A 74 5.28 0.32 -18.54
N ALA A 75 5.99 1.42 -18.31
CA ALA A 75 6.38 2.39 -19.32
C ALA A 75 7.64 1.93 -20.07
#